data_AF-A0A7X0H6Y0-F1
#
_entry.id   AF-A0A7X0H6Y0-F1
#
_cell.length_a   1.000
_cell.length_b   1.000
_cell.length_c   1.000
_cell.angle_alpha   90.00
_cell.angle_beta   90.00
_cell.angle_gamma   90.00
#
_symmetry.space_group_name_H-M   'P 1'
#
loop_
_entity.id
_entity.type
_entity.pdbx_description
1 polymer ?
#
loop_
_entity_poly.entity_id
_entity_poly.type
_entity_poly.pdbx_seq_one_letter_code
_entity_poly.pdbx_strand_id
1 'polypeptide(L)'
;MSLLVGLIVQALGSMGLFASRAFVPAFAAALILRLGPHLPFGLNEAGMLKALGIVAGATPTWFTSNGCLIVLGILAGLEIAATKNPDARAILNEIDKYAKPVMAALTVMGVASAGDAEFANSIIGAVESTGGLALVPVLAAGLTWSAIPAAFSAAGTFVIASTRSFVVGLLIGADEDDDVGIQKLISWGEDLWALFGLFFFILFPIVMLILIGLATGFIYLIKWWVHRKEEKSKVPCTNCGELMYRCAMKCGNCRTPNPKVCDVGWLGQSDTDDPADMVTQPYQLAAAKRCPTCATKLEERKPRQKCVACGDDPFEDPEFTKAYIDRIGMRVPLVLLICAGLGAIWIVGVIPAVIVYRMTLVAPFRRYIPRGRNFVMKWGLRLVFFILLALQIFPAVGAVTVPVMALLSFLVYRQMFVCMAEDDEECASKPSLITQTPAAG
;
A
#
# COMPACT_ATOMS: atom_id res chain seq x y z
N MET A 1 9.97 -36.17 19.01
CA MET A 1 10.82 -34.96 18.95
C MET A 1 11.06 -34.49 17.51
N SER A 2 11.41 -35.39 16.56
CA SER A 2 11.61 -35.04 15.13
C SER A 2 10.39 -34.43 14.44
N LEU A 3 9.18 -34.94 14.72
CA LEU A 3 7.93 -34.47 14.10
C LEU A 3 7.54 -33.04 14.54
N LEU A 4 7.75 -32.71 15.82
CA LEU A 4 7.52 -31.37 16.35
C LEU A 4 8.52 -30.35 15.79
N VAL A 5 9.78 -30.72 15.61
CA VAL A 5 10.79 -29.87 14.96
C VAL A 5 10.40 -29.61 13.50
N GLY A 6 9.95 -30.64 12.77
CA GLY A 6 9.45 -30.48 11.39
C GLY A 6 8.27 -29.52 11.28
N LEU A 7 7.27 -29.67 12.17
CA LEU A 7 6.11 -28.77 12.22
C LEU A 7 6.48 -27.32 12.60
N ILE A 8 7.45 -27.12 13.49
CA ILE A 8 7.95 -25.78 13.84
C ILE A 8 8.69 -25.14 12.67
N VAL A 9 9.55 -25.90 11.98
CA VAL A 9 10.26 -25.43 10.78
C VAL A 9 9.26 -25.05 9.69
N GLN A 10 8.22 -25.87 9.50
CA GLN A 10 7.13 -25.57 8.58
C GLN A 10 6.35 -24.32 8.98
N ALA A 11 5.98 -24.20 10.25
CA ALA A 11 5.31 -23.02 10.78
C ALA A 11 6.16 -21.76 10.53
N LEU A 12 7.45 -21.79 10.84
CA LEU A 12 8.40 -20.69 10.62
C LEU A 12 8.50 -20.29 9.14
N GLY A 13 8.61 -21.25 8.22
CA GLY A 13 8.67 -20.96 6.79
C GLY A 13 7.38 -20.39 6.23
N SER A 14 6.24 -20.88 6.73
CA SER A 14 4.92 -20.40 6.29
C SER A 14 4.69 -18.93 6.66
N MET A 15 5.23 -18.44 7.79
CA MET A 15 5.02 -17.06 8.25
C MET A 15 5.42 -16.02 7.20
N GLY A 16 6.57 -16.21 6.53
CA GLY A 16 7.06 -15.27 5.52
C GLY A 16 6.26 -15.29 4.22
N LEU A 17 5.72 -16.46 3.84
CA LEU A 17 4.86 -16.59 2.65
C LEU A 17 3.50 -15.95 2.90
N PHE A 18 2.87 -16.29 4.04
CA PHE A 18 1.54 -15.78 4.40
C PHE A 18 1.54 -14.29 4.75
N ALA A 19 2.67 -13.74 5.24
CA ALA A 19 2.77 -12.30 5.46
C ALA A 19 2.70 -11.48 4.16
N SER A 20 3.07 -12.08 3.02
CA SER A 20 2.96 -11.44 1.70
C SER A 20 1.56 -11.59 1.11
N ARG A 21 1.01 -12.82 1.10
CA ARG A 21 -0.28 -13.19 0.49
C ARG A 21 -0.99 -14.21 1.35
N ALA A 22 -2.29 -14.05 1.57
CA ALA A 22 -3.10 -14.95 2.39
C ALA A 22 -3.55 -16.19 1.61
N PHE A 23 -4.08 -16.00 0.39
CA PHE A 23 -4.84 -17.04 -0.30
C PHE A 23 -4.02 -17.76 -1.36
N VAL A 24 -3.11 -17.06 -2.04
CA VAL A 24 -2.20 -17.67 -3.04
C VAL A 24 -1.40 -18.86 -2.46
N PRO A 25 -0.65 -18.71 -1.34
CA PRO A 25 0.12 -19.83 -0.78
C PRO A 25 -0.78 -20.92 -0.19
N ALA A 26 -1.95 -20.60 0.37
CA ALA A 26 -2.92 -21.59 0.84
C ALA A 26 -3.48 -22.45 -0.31
N PHE A 27 -3.88 -21.81 -1.42
CA PHE A 27 -4.35 -22.49 -2.62
C PHE A 27 -3.26 -23.38 -3.22
N ALA A 28 -2.03 -22.88 -3.33
CA ALA A 28 -0.90 -23.66 -3.81
C ALA A 28 -0.61 -24.87 -2.91
N ALA A 29 -0.64 -24.70 -1.58
CA ALA A 29 -0.48 -25.80 -0.64
C ALA A 29 -1.59 -26.87 -0.80
N ALA A 30 -2.84 -26.46 -0.93
CA ALA A 30 -3.97 -27.38 -1.14
C ALA A 30 -3.86 -28.14 -2.47
N LEU A 31 -3.42 -27.48 -3.55
CA LEU A 31 -3.16 -28.13 -4.84
C LEU A 31 -2.00 -29.14 -4.76
N ILE A 32 -0.91 -28.79 -4.08
CA ILE A 32 0.24 -29.70 -3.90
C ILE A 32 -0.18 -30.92 -3.07
N LEU A 33 -0.98 -30.76 -2.02
CA LEU A 33 -1.48 -31.89 -1.24
C LEU A 33 -2.37 -32.83 -2.07
N ARG A 34 -3.18 -32.28 -2.97
CA ARG A 34 -4.09 -33.06 -3.81
C ARG A 34 -3.44 -33.70 -5.03
N LEU A 35 -2.63 -32.94 -5.76
CA LEU A 35 -2.05 -33.35 -7.05
C LEU A 35 -0.61 -33.83 -6.92
N GLY A 36 0.05 -33.56 -5.78
CA GLY A 36 1.43 -33.97 -5.47
C GLY A 36 1.73 -35.43 -5.77
N PRO A 37 0.86 -36.39 -5.41
CA PRO A 37 1.08 -37.81 -5.72
C PRO A 37 1.14 -38.13 -7.23
N HIS A 38 0.55 -37.29 -8.08
CA HIS A 38 0.46 -37.48 -9.53
C HIS A 38 1.52 -36.70 -10.32
N LEU A 39 2.33 -35.86 -9.65
CA LEU A 39 3.33 -35.05 -10.34
C LEU A 39 4.59 -35.88 -10.66
N PRO A 40 5.08 -35.83 -11.91
CA PRO A 40 6.18 -36.68 -12.39
C PRO A 40 7.57 -36.32 -11.82
N PHE A 41 7.69 -35.22 -11.10
CA PHE A 41 8.97 -34.66 -10.63
C PHE A 41 9.51 -35.28 -9.33
N GLY A 42 9.17 -36.54 -9.02
CA GLY A 42 9.75 -37.26 -7.87
C GLY A 42 9.32 -36.77 -6.47
N LEU A 43 8.24 -35.98 -6.36
CA LEU A 43 7.69 -35.55 -5.06
C LEU A 43 7.28 -36.74 -4.17
N ASN A 44 6.91 -37.86 -4.79
CA ASN A 44 6.53 -39.11 -4.14
C ASN A 44 7.74 -39.97 -3.71
N GLU A 45 8.85 -39.95 -4.47
CA GLU A 45 10.03 -40.79 -4.19
C GLU A 45 11.11 -40.10 -3.34
N ALA A 46 11.22 -38.78 -3.40
CA ALA A 46 12.28 -38.02 -2.74
C ALA A 46 12.16 -37.91 -1.20
N GLY A 47 11.23 -38.65 -0.56
CA GLY A 47 10.98 -38.53 0.89
C GLY A 47 10.50 -37.14 1.33
N MET A 48 10.16 -36.27 0.38
CA MET A 48 9.96 -34.83 0.61
C MET A 48 8.60 -34.50 1.21
N LEU A 49 7.54 -35.23 0.82
CA LEU A 49 6.25 -35.22 1.52
C LEU A 49 6.42 -35.68 2.98
N LYS A 50 7.27 -36.70 3.21
CA LYS A 50 7.60 -37.20 4.55
C LYS A 50 8.43 -36.20 5.37
N ALA A 51 9.33 -35.45 4.72
CA ALA A 51 10.16 -34.40 5.32
C ALA A 51 9.35 -33.16 5.74
N LEU A 52 8.26 -32.86 5.03
CA LEU A 52 7.27 -31.84 5.41
C LEU A 52 6.35 -32.29 6.55
N GLY A 53 6.54 -33.49 7.12
CA GLY A 53 5.65 -34.03 8.13
C GLY A 53 4.27 -34.41 7.60
N ILE A 54 4.04 -34.36 6.29
CA ILE A 54 2.82 -34.82 5.64
C ILE A 54 2.84 -36.34 5.69
N VAL A 55 2.16 -36.89 6.68
CA VAL A 55 2.00 -38.34 6.82
C VAL A 55 1.18 -38.81 5.63
N ALA A 56 1.80 -39.60 4.74
CA ALA A 56 1.13 -40.24 3.63
C ALA A 56 -0.10 -41.01 4.15
N GLY A 57 -1.31 -40.57 3.76
CA GLY A 57 -2.60 -41.13 4.22
C GLY A 57 -3.43 -40.24 5.16
N ALA A 58 -2.90 -39.09 5.59
CA ALA A 58 -3.54 -38.19 6.56
C ALA A 58 -3.82 -36.80 5.95
N THR A 59 -4.20 -36.73 4.66
CA THR A 59 -4.58 -35.45 4.04
C THR A 59 -5.98 -35.07 4.50
N PRO A 60 -6.18 -33.89 5.11
CA PRO A 60 -7.52 -33.46 5.50
C PRO A 60 -8.41 -33.32 4.27
N THR A 61 -9.50 -34.08 4.27
CA THR A 61 -10.47 -34.14 3.18
C THR A 61 -11.17 -32.80 2.97
N TRP A 62 -11.32 -32.00 4.02
CA TRP A 62 -11.92 -30.67 3.94
C TRP A 62 -11.04 -29.69 3.14
N PHE A 63 -9.72 -29.65 3.41
CA PHE A 63 -8.78 -28.70 2.80
C PHE A 63 -8.47 -29.03 1.33
N THR A 64 -8.55 -30.31 0.97
CA THR A 64 -8.31 -30.80 -0.40
C THR A 64 -9.59 -31.02 -1.21
N SER A 65 -10.76 -30.73 -0.62
CA SER A 65 -12.07 -30.87 -1.28
C SER A 65 -12.21 -29.97 -2.52
N ASN A 66 -13.04 -30.38 -3.47
CA ASN A 66 -13.37 -29.57 -4.66
C ASN A 66 -13.88 -28.17 -4.27
N GLY A 67 -14.78 -28.11 -3.28
CA GLY A 67 -15.35 -26.86 -2.80
C GLY A 67 -14.28 -25.93 -2.23
N CYS A 68 -13.41 -26.43 -1.34
CA CYS A 68 -12.34 -25.63 -0.75
C CYS A 68 -11.37 -25.11 -1.83
N LEU A 69 -10.97 -25.95 -2.79
CA LEU A 69 -10.09 -25.53 -3.88
C LEU A 69 -10.71 -24.46 -4.79
N ILE A 70 -12.00 -24.58 -5.13
CA ILE A 70 -12.70 -23.56 -5.92
C ILE A 70 -12.73 -22.23 -5.15
N VAL A 71 -13.08 -22.27 -3.86
CA VAL A 71 -13.14 -21.08 -3.01
C VAL A 71 -11.75 -20.45 -2.87
N LEU A 72 -10.73 -21.22 -2.53
CA LEU A 72 -9.34 -20.73 -2.42
C LEU A 72 -8.82 -20.21 -3.77
N GLY A 73 -9.17 -20.85 -4.88
CA GLY A 73 -8.78 -20.41 -6.22
C GLY A 73 -9.42 -19.06 -6.59
N ILE A 74 -10.72 -18.89 -6.31
CA ILE A 74 -11.41 -17.60 -6.49
C ILE A 74 -10.79 -16.53 -5.59
N LEU A 75 -10.58 -16.82 -4.30
CA LEU A 75 -9.98 -15.88 -3.35
C LEU A 75 -8.54 -15.51 -3.72
N ALA A 76 -7.73 -16.46 -4.19
CA ALA A 76 -6.39 -16.19 -4.70
C ALA A 76 -6.42 -15.31 -5.96
N GLY A 77 -7.34 -15.57 -6.89
CA GLY A 77 -7.54 -14.72 -8.08
C GLY A 77 -7.97 -13.31 -7.73
N LEU A 78 -8.92 -13.17 -6.79
CA LEU A 78 -9.37 -11.87 -6.28
C LEU A 78 -8.26 -11.14 -5.52
N GLU A 79 -7.45 -11.84 -4.72
CA GLU A 79 -6.29 -11.28 -4.03
C GLU A 79 -5.26 -10.73 -5.03
N ILE A 80 -4.95 -11.47 -6.10
CA ILE A 80 -4.04 -11.01 -7.16
C ILE A 80 -4.63 -9.79 -7.87
N ALA A 81 -5.91 -9.83 -8.26
CA ALA A 81 -6.56 -8.72 -8.95
C ALA A 81 -6.63 -7.46 -8.06
N ALA A 82 -6.96 -7.62 -6.78
CA ALA A 82 -7.08 -6.53 -5.83
C ALA A 82 -5.75 -5.82 -5.58
N THR A 83 -4.62 -6.54 -5.51
CA THR A 83 -3.33 -5.85 -5.29
C THR A 83 -2.81 -5.08 -6.50
N LYS A 84 -3.33 -5.35 -7.71
CA LYS A 84 -3.01 -4.53 -8.91
C LYS A 84 -3.80 -3.23 -8.96
N ASN A 85 -4.83 -3.06 -8.14
CA ASN A 85 -5.57 -1.82 -8.01
C ASN A 85 -5.30 -1.17 -6.64
N PRO A 86 -4.71 0.03 -6.56
CA PRO A 86 -4.35 0.64 -5.27
C PRO A 86 -5.54 0.88 -4.35
N ASP A 87 -6.74 1.14 -4.90
CA ASP A 87 -7.96 1.33 -4.10
C ASP A 87 -8.42 0.02 -3.46
N ALA A 88 -8.46 -1.06 -4.26
CA ALA A 88 -8.80 -2.40 -3.77
C ALA A 88 -7.73 -2.92 -2.80
N ARG A 89 -6.46 -2.62 -3.06
CA ARG A 89 -5.33 -2.96 -2.17
C ARG A 89 -5.45 -2.27 -0.82
N ALA A 90 -5.94 -1.03 -0.75
CA ALA A 90 -6.13 -0.34 0.53
C ALA A 90 -7.19 -1.03 1.39
N ILE A 91 -8.34 -1.39 0.79
CA ILE A 91 -9.40 -2.16 1.46
C ILE A 91 -8.86 -3.53 1.88
N LEU A 92 -8.15 -4.20 0.97
CA LEU A 92 -7.54 -5.50 1.24
C LEU A 92 -6.53 -5.41 2.38
N ASN A 93 -5.72 -4.35 2.48
CA ASN A 93 -4.74 -4.19 3.57
C ASN A 93 -5.40 -4.12 4.97
N GLU A 94 -6.61 -3.57 5.08
CA GLU A 94 -7.38 -3.56 6.35
C GLU A 94 -7.82 -4.98 6.73
N ILE A 95 -8.30 -5.74 5.75
CA ILE A 95 -8.76 -7.13 5.93
C ILE A 95 -7.57 -8.08 6.15
N ASP A 96 -6.49 -7.91 5.39
CA ASP A 96 -5.29 -8.74 5.35
C ASP A 96 -4.60 -8.83 6.71
N LYS A 97 -4.71 -7.78 7.52
CA LYS A 97 -4.17 -7.76 8.89
C LYS A 97 -4.68 -8.95 9.72
N TYR A 98 -5.90 -9.40 9.44
CA TYR A 98 -6.56 -10.50 10.13
C TYR A 98 -6.63 -11.76 9.27
N ALA A 99 -6.89 -11.62 7.97
CA ALA A 99 -6.99 -12.76 7.07
C ALA A 99 -5.68 -13.54 6.95
N LYS A 100 -4.52 -12.88 6.91
CA LYS A 100 -3.21 -13.54 6.74
C LYS A 100 -2.85 -14.46 7.92
N PRO A 101 -2.89 -14.02 9.19
CA PRO A 101 -2.67 -14.90 10.34
C PRO A 101 -3.61 -16.10 10.38
N VAL A 102 -4.91 -15.87 10.10
CA VAL A 102 -5.92 -16.94 10.09
C VAL A 102 -5.60 -17.96 9.00
N MET A 103 -5.30 -17.51 7.79
CA MET A 103 -4.92 -18.40 6.68
C MET A 103 -3.62 -19.15 6.92
N ALA A 104 -2.65 -18.54 7.59
CA ALA A 104 -1.41 -19.20 7.99
C ALA A 104 -1.69 -20.34 8.99
N ALA A 105 -2.49 -20.07 10.04
CA ALA A 105 -2.90 -21.10 11.00
C ALA A 105 -3.70 -22.22 10.33
N LEU A 106 -4.71 -21.88 9.52
CA LEU A 106 -5.53 -22.86 8.80
C LEU A 106 -4.69 -23.72 7.86
N THR A 107 -3.68 -23.15 7.19
CA THR A 107 -2.80 -23.92 6.31
C THR A 107 -1.87 -24.82 7.11
N VAL A 108 -1.26 -24.33 8.20
CA VAL A 108 -0.42 -25.18 9.06
C VAL A 108 -1.24 -26.34 9.63
N MET A 109 -2.49 -26.10 10.03
CA MET A 109 -3.38 -27.19 10.49
C MET A 109 -3.81 -28.10 9.35
N GLY A 110 -4.19 -27.56 8.19
CA GLY A 110 -4.51 -28.35 7.01
C GLY A 110 -3.34 -29.20 6.50
N VAL A 111 -2.11 -28.89 6.90
CA VAL A 111 -0.95 -29.73 6.63
C VAL A 111 -0.61 -30.64 7.82
N ALA A 112 -0.83 -30.20 9.06
CA ALA A 112 -0.41 -30.89 10.28
C ALA A 112 -1.46 -31.85 10.89
N SER A 113 -2.75 -31.66 10.65
CA SER A 113 -3.83 -32.44 11.27
C SER A 113 -4.73 -33.13 10.24
N ALA A 114 -4.92 -34.44 10.43
CA ALA A 114 -6.06 -35.18 9.88
C ALA A 114 -7.31 -35.11 10.79
N GLY A 115 -7.32 -34.22 11.79
CA GLY A 115 -8.37 -34.14 12.81
C GLY A 115 -9.27 -32.90 12.67
N ASP A 116 -10.54 -33.20 12.42
CA ASP A 116 -11.80 -32.53 12.75
C ASP A 116 -12.20 -31.18 12.12
N ALA A 117 -13.21 -31.26 11.25
CA ALA A 117 -14.02 -30.15 10.75
C ALA A 117 -14.68 -29.33 11.88
N GLU A 118 -14.85 -29.91 13.07
CA GLU A 118 -15.38 -29.24 14.27
C GLU A 118 -14.53 -28.05 14.73
N PHE A 119 -13.21 -28.14 14.63
CA PHE A 119 -12.31 -27.05 15.03
C PHE A 119 -12.26 -25.93 13.97
N ALA A 120 -12.37 -26.27 12.68
CA ALA A 120 -12.53 -25.27 11.63
C ALA A 120 -13.82 -24.45 11.84
N ASN A 121 -14.90 -25.13 12.21
CA ASN A 121 -16.17 -24.50 12.57
C ASN A 121 -16.07 -23.66 13.85
N SER A 122 -15.28 -24.07 14.86
CA SER A 122 -15.09 -23.30 16.09
C SER A 122 -14.27 -22.02 15.88
N ILE A 123 -13.27 -22.02 14.99
CA ILE A 123 -12.55 -20.79 14.61
C ILE A 123 -13.45 -19.84 13.84
N ILE A 124 -14.23 -20.35 12.87
CA ILE A 124 -15.17 -19.52 12.11
C ILE A 124 -16.19 -18.86 13.06
N GLY A 125 -16.78 -19.64 13.96
CA GLY A 125 -17.70 -19.12 14.99
C GLY A 125 -17.03 -18.11 15.94
N ALA A 126 -15.77 -18.33 16.33
CA ALA A 126 -15.04 -17.40 17.20
C ALA A 126 -14.65 -16.08 16.48
N VAL A 127 -14.38 -16.12 15.18
CA VAL A 127 -14.15 -14.90 14.38
C VAL A 127 -15.42 -14.05 14.32
N GLU A 128 -16.58 -14.69 14.16
CA GLU A 128 -17.89 -14.01 14.18
C GLU A 128 -18.20 -13.42 15.56
N SER A 129 -17.92 -14.13 16.66
CA SER A 129 -18.28 -13.69 18.01
C SER A 129 -17.37 -12.63 18.62
N THR A 130 -16.10 -12.54 18.18
CA THR A 130 -15.10 -11.66 18.83
C THR A 130 -14.69 -10.44 17.99
N GLY A 131 -15.43 -10.13 16.92
CA GLY A 131 -15.19 -8.95 16.09
C GLY A 131 -13.80 -8.91 15.44
N GLY A 132 -13.21 -10.09 15.13
CA GLY A 132 -11.94 -10.18 14.40
C GLY A 132 -10.65 -10.15 15.23
N LEU A 133 -10.68 -10.25 16.56
CA LEU A 133 -9.46 -10.40 17.37
C LEU A 133 -8.84 -11.82 17.22
N ALA A 134 -8.00 -11.98 16.20
CA ALA A 134 -7.42 -13.25 15.72
C ALA A 134 -6.59 -14.07 16.73
N LEU A 135 -6.21 -13.51 17.88
CA LEU A 135 -5.47 -14.26 18.93
C LEU A 135 -6.39 -15.12 19.82
N VAL A 136 -7.67 -14.76 19.93
CA VAL A 136 -8.62 -15.42 20.84
C VAL A 136 -9.14 -16.77 20.29
N PRO A 137 -9.46 -16.94 18.99
CA PRO A 137 -9.98 -18.20 18.43
C PRO A 137 -9.05 -19.39 18.63
N VAL A 138 -7.73 -19.19 18.47
CA VAL A 138 -6.73 -20.26 18.58
C VAL A 138 -6.49 -20.67 20.03
N LEU A 139 -6.62 -19.74 20.98
CA LEU A 139 -6.57 -20.04 22.42
C LEU A 139 -7.86 -20.71 22.91
N ALA A 140 -9.01 -20.35 22.35
CA ALA A 140 -10.32 -20.85 22.76
C ALA A 140 -10.62 -22.27 22.26
N ALA A 141 -10.08 -22.67 21.12
CA ALA A 141 -10.43 -23.94 20.47
C ALA A 141 -9.69 -25.17 21.05
N GLY A 142 -8.91 -24.99 22.12
CA GLY A 142 -8.29 -26.07 22.91
C GLY A 142 -6.79 -26.28 22.62
N LEU A 143 -6.03 -26.62 23.68
CA LEU A 143 -4.60 -26.93 23.66
C LEU A 143 -4.33 -28.32 23.04
N THR A 144 -4.68 -28.51 21.77
CA THR A 144 -4.19 -29.69 21.02
C THR A 144 -2.73 -29.47 20.64
N TRP A 145 -1.94 -30.55 20.55
CA TRP A 145 -0.52 -30.45 20.18
C TRP A 145 -0.30 -29.82 18.78
N SER A 146 -1.28 -29.91 17.88
CA SER A 146 -1.31 -29.26 16.56
C SER A 146 -1.66 -27.77 16.61
N ALA A 147 -2.30 -27.29 17.69
CA ALA A 147 -2.64 -25.88 17.84
C ALA A 147 -1.40 -25.01 18.12
N ILE A 148 -0.35 -25.56 18.72
CA ILE A 148 0.87 -24.80 19.07
C ILE A 148 1.62 -24.31 17.82
N PRO A 149 1.97 -25.14 16.81
CA PRO A 149 2.59 -24.66 15.58
C PRO A 149 1.69 -23.69 14.78
N ALA A 150 0.37 -23.91 14.80
CA ALA A 150 -0.59 -23.04 14.13
C ALA A 150 -0.67 -21.66 14.78
N ALA A 151 -0.75 -21.60 16.12
CA ALA A 151 -0.71 -20.36 16.89
C ALA A 151 0.60 -19.60 16.65
N PHE A 152 1.72 -20.33 16.64
CA PHE A 152 3.02 -19.74 16.37
C PHE A 152 3.11 -19.16 14.95
N SER A 153 2.62 -19.88 13.94
CA SER A 153 2.54 -19.39 12.55
C SER A 153 1.64 -18.16 12.42
N ALA A 154 0.46 -18.15 13.05
CA ALA A 154 -0.43 -16.99 13.05
C ALA A 154 0.23 -15.77 13.70
N ALA A 155 0.81 -15.93 14.90
CA ALA A 155 1.48 -14.84 15.62
C ALA A 155 2.67 -14.29 14.82
N GLY A 156 3.52 -15.16 14.27
CA GLY A 156 4.64 -14.75 13.43
C GLY A 156 4.17 -14.03 12.17
N THR A 157 3.17 -14.56 11.48
CA THR A 157 2.56 -13.93 10.30
C THR A 157 2.01 -12.54 10.64
N PHE A 158 1.34 -12.40 11.78
CA PHE A 158 0.79 -11.11 12.23
C PHE A 158 1.90 -10.07 12.46
N VAL A 159 3.00 -10.45 13.12
CA VAL A 159 4.13 -9.55 13.38
C VAL A 159 4.81 -9.13 12.07
N ILE A 160 5.07 -10.06 11.16
CA ILE A 160 5.70 -9.76 9.86
C ILE A 160 4.75 -8.91 9.00
N ALA A 161 3.47 -9.28 8.91
CA ALA A 161 2.47 -8.53 8.15
C ALA A 161 2.28 -7.11 8.70
N SER A 162 2.28 -6.93 10.02
CA SER A 162 2.18 -5.61 10.67
C SER A 162 3.43 -4.74 10.46
N THR A 163 4.62 -5.36 10.46
CA THR A 163 5.87 -4.65 10.18
C THR A 163 5.93 -4.22 8.72
N ARG A 164 5.53 -5.12 7.81
CA ARG A 164 5.43 -4.83 6.37
C ARG A 164 4.39 -3.74 6.10
N SER A 165 3.19 -3.82 6.68
CA SER A 165 2.11 -2.86 6.41
C SER A 165 2.51 -1.44 6.80
N PHE A 166 3.34 -1.27 7.82
CA PHE A 166 3.92 0.03 8.17
C PHE A 166 4.83 0.57 7.05
N VAL A 167 5.81 -0.22 6.59
CA VAL A 167 6.75 0.20 5.55
C VAL A 167 6.04 0.44 4.22
N VAL A 168 5.13 -0.46 3.85
CA VAL A 168 4.26 -0.28 2.68
C VAL A 168 3.38 0.95 2.87
N GLY A 169 2.87 1.24 4.07
CA GLY A 169 2.12 2.45 4.37
C GLY A 169 2.91 3.73 4.19
N LEU A 170 4.21 3.73 4.48
CA LEU A 170 5.10 4.86 4.17
C LEU A 170 5.28 5.04 2.67
N LEU A 171 5.48 3.94 1.93
CA LEU A 171 5.60 3.96 0.47
C LEU A 171 4.29 4.37 -0.21
N ILE A 172 3.14 3.91 0.29
CA ILE A 172 1.82 4.39 -0.12
C ILE A 172 1.69 5.86 0.26
N GLY A 173 2.15 6.31 1.43
CA GLY A 173 2.12 7.74 1.77
C GLY A 173 2.91 8.60 0.78
N ALA A 174 4.04 8.08 0.29
CA ALA A 174 4.90 8.75 -0.69
C ALA A 174 4.33 8.71 -2.12
N ASP A 175 3.81 7.55 -2.53
CA ASP A 175 3.30 7.24 -3.86
C ASP A 175 1.90 6.61 -3.76
N GLU A 176 0.91 7.37 -3.31
CA GLU A 176 -0.41 6.90 -2.83
C GLU A 176 -1.23 6.12 -3.85
N ASP A 177 -0.90 6.27 -5.12
CA ASP A 177 -1.66 5.72 -6.22
C ASP A 177 -0.80 5.05 -7.30
N ASP A 178 0.45 4.76 -6.95
CA ASP A 178 1.42 4.05 -7.78
C ASP A 178 1.78 4.79 -9.08
N ASP A 179 1.97 6.11 -8.99
CA ASP A 179 2.34 6.95 -10.12
C ASP A 179 3.80 6.71 -10.54
N VAL A 180 4.67 6.29 -9.62
CA VAL A 180 6.06 5.88 -9.91
C VAL A 180 6.13 4.39 -10.29
N GLY A 181 5.09 3.60 -9.98
CA GLY A 181 5.05 2.16 -10.24
C GLY A 181 5.71 1.30 -9.15
N ILE A 182 6.12 1.91 -8.03
CA ILE A 182 6.79 1.22 -6.91
C ILE A 182 5.87 0.17 -6.29
N GLN A 183 4.59 0.50 -6.05
CA GLN A 183 3.63 -0.44 -5.48
C GLN A 183 3.37 -1.61 -6.42
N LYS A 184 3.29 -1.39 -7.74
CA LYS A 184 3.11 -2.47 -8.72
C LYS A 184 4.34 -3.37 -8.78
N LEU A 185 5.56 -2.81 -8.76
CA LEU A 185 6.79 -3.60 -8.67
C LEU A 185 6.81 -4.48 -7.41
N ILE A 186 6.48 -3.90 -6.25
CA ILE A 186 6.35 -4.66 -4.99
C ILE A 186 5.28 -5.75 -5.12
N SER A 187 4.12 -5.44 -5.74
CA SER A 187 3.05 -6.44 -5.90
C SER A 187 3.50 -7.65 -6.74
N TRP A 188 4.30 -7.42 -7.78
CA TRP A 188 4.85 -8.48 -8.64
C TRP A 188 5.92 -9.27 -7.90
N GLY A 189 6.79 -8.61 -7.15
CA GLY A 189 7.75 -9.28 -6.27
C GLY A 189 7.05 -10.17 -5.23
N GLU A 190 5.92 -9.71 -4.67
CA GLU A 190 5.10 -10.49 -3.74
C GLU A 190 4.38 -11.67 -4.40
N ASP A 191 3.90 -11.50 -5.64
CA ASP A 191 3.31 -12.61 -6.40
C ASP A 191 4.38 -13.69 -6.67
N LEU A 192 5.57 -13.27 -7.08
CA LEU A 192 6.70 -14.15 -7.34
C LEU A 192 7.13 -14.87 -6.05
N TRP A 193 7.24 -14.12 -4.95
CA TRP A 193 7.60 -14.66 -3.63
C TRP A 193 6.57 -15.66 -3.12
N ALA A 194 5.28 -15.35 -3.23
CA ALA A 194 4.22 -16.25 -2.76
C ALA A 194 4.15 -17.54 -3.59
N LEU A 195 4.33 -17.45 -4.90
CA LEU A 195 4.28 -18.60 -5.82
C LEU A 195 5.53 -19.49 -5.70
N PHE A 196 6.70 -18.90 -5.90
CA PHE A 196 7.97 -19.65 -5.93
C PHE A 196 8.50 -19.93 -4.54
N GLY A 197 8.19 -19.08 -3.56
CA GLY A 197 8.65 -19.27 -2.20
C GLY A 197 8.11 -20.55 -1.57
N LEU A 198 6.91 -21.00 -1.93
CA LEU A 198 6.42 -22.30 -1.47
C LEU A 198 7.28 -23.45 -2.00
N PHE A 199 7.60 -23.43 -3.29
CA PHE A 199 8.46 -24.45 -3.91
C PHE A 199 9.88 -24.43 -3.35
N PHE A 200 10.47 -23.23 -3.21
CA PHE A 200 11.78 -23.06 -2.58
C PHE A 200 11.79 -23.48 -1.11
N PHE A 201 10.69 -23.27 -0.37
CA PHE A 201 10.60 -23.66 1.03
C PHE A 201 10.60 -25.18 1.18
N ILE A 202 9.92 -25.85 0.26
CA ILE A 202 9.88 -27.30 0.19
C ILE A 202 11.28 -27.88 -0.16
N LEU A 203 11.98 -27.31 -1.14
CA LEU A 203 13.29 -27.81 -1.58
C LEU A 203 14.44 -27.41 -0.65
N PHE A 204 14.41 -26.19 -0.13
CA PHE A 204 15.53 -25.56 0.58
C PHE A 204 15.02 -24.81 1.84
N PRO A 205 14.47 -25.52 2.84
CA PRO A 205 13.80 -24.89 3.98
C PRO A 205 14.72 -23.98 4.80
N ILE A 206 15.97 -24.39 5.04
CA ILE A 206 16.95 -23.58 5.78
C ILE A 206 17.29 -22.29 5.01
N VAL A 207 17.50 -22.39 3.70
CA VAL A 207 17.78 -21.22 2.86
C VAL A 207 16.60 -20.25 2.89
N MET A 208 15.38 -20.76 2.80
CA MET A 208 14.18 -19.91 2.88
C MET A 208 13.99 -19.26 4.25
N LEU A 209 14.28 -19.96 5.36
CA LEU A 209 14.27 -19.35 6.69
C LEU A 209 15.28 -18.19 6.79
N ILE A 210 16.48 -18.36 6.23
CA ILE A 210 17.49 -17.30 6.16
C ILE A 210 16.97 -16.13 5.32
N LEU A 211 16.40 -16.38 4.14
CA LEU A 211 15.86 -15.34 3.27
C LEU A 211 14.70 -14.57 3.93
N ILE A 212 13.78 -15.26 4.59
CA ILE A 212 12.68 -14.63 5.36
C ILE A 212 13.24 -13.76 6.48
N GLY A 213 14.23 -14.26 7.22
CA GLY A 213 14.91 -13.53 8.29
C GLY A 213 15.59 -12.26 7.78
N LEU A 214 16.33 -12.35 6.68
CA LEU A 214 17.00 -11.21 6.05
C LEU A 214 16.01 -10.17 5.52
N ALA A 215 14.97 -10.61 4.80
CA ALA A 215 13.94 -9.72 4.27
C ALA A 215 13.18 -8.99 5.39
N THR A 216 12.77 -9.72 6.42
CA THR A 216 12.07 -9.14 7.59
C THR A 216 12.97 -8.20 8.37
N GLY A 217 14.23 -8.60 8.61
CA GLY A 217 15.23 -7.76 9.26
C GLY A 217 15.48 -6.46 8.48
N PHE A 218 15.57 -6.53 7.15
CA PHE A 218 15.73 -5.36 6.29
C PHE A 218 14.54 -4.41 6.36
N ILE A 219 13.30 -4.92 6.28
CA ILE A 219 12.08 -4.10 6.43
C ILE A 219 12.03 -3.45 7.82
N TYR A 220 12.37 -4.20 8.87
CA TYR A 220 12.44 -3.67 10.24
C TYR A 220 13.49 -2.56 10.37
N LEU A 221 14.67 -2.74 9.78
CA LEU A 221 15.72 -1.72 9.76
C LEU A 221 15.26 -0.44 9.03
N ILE A 222 14.55 -0.55 7.91
CA ILE A 222 13.98 0.62 7.21
C ILE A 222 12.97 1.33 8.11
N LYS A 223 12.03 0.59 8.70
CA LYS A 223 11.03 1.15 9.64
C LYS A 223 11.72 1.91 10.77
N TRP A 224 12.69 1.27 11.40
CA TRP A 224 13.44 1.85 12.50
C TRP A 224 14.24 3.09 12.06
N TRP A 225 14.89 3.04 10.90
CA TRP A 225 15.66 4.15 10.36
C TRP A 225 14.78 5.36 10.03
N VAL A 226 13.63 5.17 9.36
CA VAL A 226 12.69 6.25 9.03
C VAL A 226 12.13 6.88 10.30
N HIS A 227 11.64 6.08 11.25
CA HIS A 227 11.08 6.58 12.50
C HIS A 227 12.15 7.34 13.31
N ARG A 228 13.38 6.83 13.36
CA ARG A 228 14.47 7.49 14.05
C ARG A 228 14.87 8.79 13.37
N LYS A 229 14.83 8.86 12.04
CA LYS A 229 15.10 10.09 11.27
C LYS A 229 14.01 11.14 11.54
N GLU A 230 12.73 10.74 11.53
CA GLU A 230 11.62 11.65 11.80
C GLU A 230 11.66 12.19 13.23
N GLU A 231 11.89 11.35 14.25
CA GLU A 231 12.03 11.80 15.64
C GLU A 231 13.25 12.72 15.84
N LYS A 232 14.38 12.41 15.22
CA LYS A 232 15.57 13.29 15.26
C LYS A 232 15.36 14.65 14.59
N SER A 233 14.39 14.73 13.67
CA SER A 233 14.07 15.98 12.99
C SER A 233 13.22 16.93 13.83
N LYS A 234 12.74 16.50 15.00
CA LYS A 234 11.99 17.37 15.92
C LYS A 234 12.93 18.22 16.76
N VAL A 235 12.48 19.43 17.10
CA VAL A 235 13.17 20.38 17.98
C VAL A 235 12.21 20.83 19.08
N PRO A 236 12.71 21.09 20.31
CA PRO A 236 11.87 21.62 21.37
C PRO A 236 11.48 23.07 21.03
N CYS A 237 10.22 23.42 21.28
CA CYS A 237 9.75 24.79 21.17
C CYS A 237 10.46 25.69 22.20
N THR A 238 10.88 26.89 21.77
CA THR A 238 11.56 27.88 22.62
C THR A 238 10.70 28.42 23.76
N ASN A 239 9.37 28.30 23.67
CA ASN A 239 8.44 28.82 24.68
C ASN A 239 7.88 27.70 25.58
N CYS A 240 7.28 26.65 25.01
CA CYS A 240 6.59 25.61 25.79
C CYS A 240 7.37 24.29 25.93
N GLY A 241 8.53 24.14 25.29
CA GLY A 241 9.35 22.92 25.35
C GLY A 241 8.83 21.72 24.56
N GLU A 242 7.61 21.78 24.01
CA GLU A 242 6.99 20.71 23.21
C GLU A 242 7.80 20.41 21.95
N LEU A 243 7.90 19.13 21.57
CA LEU A 243 8.63 18.71 20.37
C LEU A 243 7.83 19.06 19.11
N MET A 244 8.39 19.93 18.27
CA MET A 244 7.82 20.34 16.99
C MET A 244 8.72 19.95 15.82
N TYR A 245 8.13 19.71 14.64
CA TYR A 245 8.92 19.44 13.43
C TYR A 245 9.74 20.67 13.04
N ARG A 246 10.98 20.47 12.58
CA ARG A 246 11.85 21.58 12.11
C ARG A 246 11.28 22.34 10.91
N CYS A 247 10.49 21.68 10.07
CA CYS A 247 9.81 22.33 8.94
C CYS A 247 8.51 23.06 9.32
N ALA A 248 8.08 23.00 10.60
CA ALA A 248 6.91 23.72 11.07
C ALA A 248 7.17 25.22 11.15
N MET A 249 6.19 26.02 10.74
CA MET A 249 6.24 27.48 10.82
C MET A 249 5.99 27.96 12.26
N LYS A 250 5.10 27.27 12.98
CA LYS A 250 4.75 27.56 14.38
C LYS A 250 4.59 26.28 15.19
N CYS A 251 4.77 26.37 16.49
CA CYS A 251 4.48 25.26 17.41
C CYS A 251 3.00 24.88 17.35
N GLY A 252 2.69 23.58 17.32
CA GLY A 252 1.31 23.10 17.32
C GLY A 252 0.55 23.40 18.63
N ASN A 253 1.25 23.48 19.76
CA ASN A 253 0.65 23.69 21.07
C ASN A 253 0.51 25.19 21.42
N CYS A 254 1.62 25.93 21.47
CA CYS A 254 1.62 27.33 21.91
C CYS A 254 1.65 28.36 20.77
N ARG A 255 1.68 27.93 19.50
CA ARG A 255 1.74 28.77 18.29
C ARG A 255 2.94 29.73 18.21
N THR A 256 3.94 29.58 19.08
CA THR A 256 5.21 30.32 18.99
C THR A 256 5.90 30.04 17.65
N PRO A 257 6.39 31.07 16.93
CA PRO A 257 7.07 30.89 15.65
C PRO A 257 8.36 30.09 15.80
N ASN A 258 8.64 29.24 14.82
CA ASN A 258 9.89 28.50 14.76
C ASN A 258 11.04 29.44 14.36
N PRO A 259 12.13 29.53 15.15
CA PRO A 259 13.25 30.41 14.83
C PRO A 259 14.06 29.95 13.61
N LYS A 260 14.05 28.64 13.27
CA LYS A 260 14.82 28.09 12.16
C LYS A 260 13.97 27.05 11.42
N VAL A 261 13.22 27.52 10.44
CA VAL A 261 12.40 26.65 9.58
C VAL A 261 13.28 26.03 8.50
N CYS A 262 13.22 24.72 8.35
CA CYS A 262 13.89 23.98 7.28
C CYS A 262 12.88 23.52 6.22
N ASP A 263 13.35 23.26 4.99
CA ASP A 263 12.47 22.88 3.88
C ASP A 263 11.82 21.50 4.10
N VAL A 264 10.85 21.16 3.26
CA VAL A 264 10.17 19.87 3.23
C VAL A 264 10.74 19.05 2.07
N GLY A 265 11.40 17.94 2.41
CA GLY A 265 11.90 17.00 1.42
C GLY A 265 10.78 16.33 0.63
N TRP A 266 11.13 15.69 -0.48
CA TRP A 266 10.18 15.07 -1.42
C TRP A 266 9.16 14.10 -0.76
N LEU A 267 9.58 13.35 0.26
CA LEU A 267 8.71 12.42 0.99
C LEU A 267 7.86 13.10 2.08
N GLY A 268 7.83 14.43 2.14
CA GLY A 268 7.19 15.17 3.21
C GLY A 268 7.93 15.03 4.54
N GLN A 269 9.24 14.82 4.56
CA GLN A 269 10.04 14.84 5.79
C GLN A 269 10.70 16.22 5.94
N SER A 270 11.09 16.61 7.16
CA SER A 270 11.92 17.81 7.32
C SER A 270 13.27 17.58 6.63
N ASP A 271 13.58 18.41 5.64
CA ASP A 271 14.93 18.51 5.10
C ASP A 271 15.75 19.37 6.04
N THR A 272 16.83 18.85 6.62
CA THR A 272 17.63 19.62 7.60
C THR A 272 18.78 20.39 6.98
N ASP A 273 19.04 20.15 5.69
CA ASP A 273 20.23 20.65 5.02
C ASP A 273 19.97 22.05 4.44
N ASP A 274 18.72 22.32 4.04
CA ASP A 274 18.31 23.58 3.42
C ASP A 274 17.34 24.41 4.27
N PRO A 275 17.59 25.72 4.44
CA PRO A 275 16.63 26.64 5.06
C PRO A 275 15.40 26.82 4.16
N ALA A 276 14.21 26.86 4.76
CA ALA A 276 12.97 27.06 4.03
C ALA A 276 12.83 28.51 3.55
N ASP A 277 12.23 28.68 2.37
CA ASP A 277 11.66 29.96 1.96
C ASP A 277 10.31 30.17 2.64
N MET A 278 10.24 31.14 3.56
CA MET A 278 9.07 31.42 4.39
C MET A 278 7.81 31.76 3.58
N VAL A 279 7.96 32.25 2.35
CA VAL A 279 6.83 32.57 1.47
C VAL A 279 6.24 31.31 0.86
N THR A 280 7.08 30.32 0.52
CA THR A 280 6.66 29.14 -0.25
C THR A 280 6.45 27.89 0.59
N GLN A 281 7.05 27.86 1.78
CA GLN A 281 6.92 26.77 2.76
C GLN A 281 5.48 26.35 3.07
N PRO A 282 4.51 27.27 3.29
CA PRO A 282 3.13 26.87 3.57
C PRO A 282 2.52 26.03 2.44
N TYR A 283 2.83 26.37 1.18
CA TYR A 283 2.34 25.64 0.01
C TYR A 283 3.08 24.32 -0.21
N GLN A 284 4.37 24.24 0.14
CA GLN A 284 5.14 22.98 0.11
C GLN A 284 4.62 21.99 1.17
N LEU A 285 4.33 22.47 2.38
CA LEU A 285 3.71 21.68 3.44
C LEU A 285 2.34 21.15 3.03
N ALA A 286 1.49 22.02 2.47
CA ALA A 286 0.18 21.61 1.94
C ALA A 286 0.34 20.59 0.79
N ALA A 287 1.24 20.83 -0.16
CA ALA A 287 1.52 19.86 -1.22
C ALA A 287 1.97 18.50 -0.67
N ALA A 288 2.70 18.48 0.46
CA ALA A 288 3.14 17.30 1.19
C ALA A 288 2.07 16.66 2.12
N LYS A 289 0.82 17.13 2.08
CA LYS A 289 -0.27 16.71 2.98
C LYS A 289 0.06 16.91 4.47
N ARG A 290 0.73 18.02 4.77
CA ARG A 290 1.03 18.49 6.14
C ARG A 290 0.36 19.83 6.40
N CYS A 291 0.07 20.10 7.66
CA CYS A 291 -0.48 21.37 8.11
C CYS A 291 0.51 22.51 7.79
N PRO A 292 0.09 23.59 7.10
CA PRO A 292 0.95 24.74 6.80
C PRO A 292 1.50 25.45 8.04
N THR A 293 0.80 25.34 9.19
CA THR A 293 1.22 25.97 10.45
C THR A 293 2.20 25.09 11.23
N CYS A 294 1.79 23.88 11.61
CA CYS A 294 2.54 23.04 12.56
C CYS A 294 3.27 21.85 11.92
N ALA A 295 3.16 21.69 10.60
CA ALA A 295 3.72 20.56 9.83
C ALA A 295 3.26 19.16 10.26
N THR A 296 2.27 19.02 11.13
CA THR A 296 1.64 17.72 11.43
C THR A 296 0.93 17.17 10.20
N LYS A 297 1.03 15.86 9.98
CA LYS A 297 0.40 15.19 8.84
C LYS A 297 -1.12 15.28 8.93
N LEU A 298 -1.77 15.56 7.79
CA LEU A 298 -3.22 15.59 7.67
C LEU A 298 -3.74 14.19 7.34
N GLU A 299 -4.62 13.65 8.18
CA GLU A 299 -5.05 12.24 8.08
C GLU A 299 -6.14 12.07 7.01
N GLU A 300 -7.07 13.01 6.92
CA GLU A 300 -8.24 12.88 6.07
C GLU A 300 -7.93 13.19 4.59
N ARG A 301 -8.71 12.62 3.67
CA ARG A 301 -8.64 12.91 2.21
C ARG A 301 -9.75 13.87 1.82
N LYS A 302 -9.71 15.08 2.39
CA LYS A 302 -10.59 16.20 2.08
C LYS A 302 -9.82 17.51 2.23
N PRO A 303 -10.09 18.56 1.43
CA PRO A 303 -9.43 19.84 1.59
C PRO A 303 -9.71 20.43 2.98
N ARG A 304 -10.98 20.65 3.33
CA ARG A 304 -11.37 21.16 4.64
C ARG A 304 -11.24 20.11 5.73
N GLN A 305 -10.20 20.21 6.55
CA GLN A 305 -10.00 19.34 7.70
C GLN A 305 -9.21 20.07 8.78
N LYS A 306 -9.61 19.88 10.04
CA LYS A 306 -8.88 20.44 11.18
C LYS A 306 -7.65 19.61 11.48
N CYS A 307 -6.51 20.28 11.67
CA CYS A 307 -5.31 19.61 12.11
C CYS A 307 -5.48 19.03 13.54
N VAL A 308 -5.15 17.75 13.73
CA VAL A 308 -5.22 17.07 15.04
C VAL A 308 -4.31 17.71 16.11
N ALA A 309 -3.25 18.42 15.71
CA ALA A 309 -2.29 19.02 16.64
C ALA A 309 -2.62 20.48 16.99
N CYS A 310 -2.89 21.33 15.99
CA CYS A 310 -3.09 22.78 16.21
C CYS A 310 -4.52 23.27 15.99
N GLY A 311 -5.42 22.41 15.49
CA GLY A 311 -6.81 22.76 15.20
C GLY A 311 -7.03 23.62 13.95
N ASP A 312 -5.98 24.15 13.32
CA ASP A 312 -6.08 24.98 12.12
C ASP A 312 -6.61 24.16 10.92
N ASP A 313 -7.51 24.75 10.14
CA ASP A 313 -7.94 24.24 8.84
C ASP A 313 -7.15 24.94 7.72
N PRO A 314 -6.28 24.23 6.97
CA PRO A 314 -5.45 24.83 5.94
C PRO A 314 -6.21 25.54 4.82
N PHE A 315 -7.42 25.08 4.48
CA PHE A 315 -8.15 25.55 3.29
C PHE A 315 -9.46 26.27 3.65
N GLU A 316 -9.63 26.67 4.91
CA GLU A 316 -10.72 27.55 5.33
C GLU A 316 -10.57 28.96 4.73
N ASP A 317 -9.33 29.44 4.57
CA ASP A 317 -9.05 30.71 3.92
C ASP A 317 -9.09 30.58 2.37
N PRO A 318 -10.02 31.28 1.70
CA PRO A 318 -10.11 31.27 0.24
C PRO A 318 -8.89 31.91 -0.43
N GLU A 319 -8.24 32.89 0.21
CA GLU A 319 -7.05 33.53 -0.36
C GLU A 319 -5.87 32.56 -0.40
N PHE A 320 -5.63 31.85 0.70
CA PHE A 320 -4.64 30.78 0.76
C PHE A 320 -4.92 29.69 -0.28
N THR A 321 -6.18 29.25 -0.40
CA THR A 321 -6.58 28.21 -1.34
C THR A 321 -6.30 28.62 -2.79
N LYS A 322 -6.64 29.85 -3.16
CA LYS A 322 -6.35 30.41 -4.49
C LYS A 322 -4.84 30.48 -4.74
N ALA A 323 -4.09 31.03 -3.79
CA ALA A 323 -2.63 31.16 -3.90
C ALA A 323 -1.94 29.79 -4.03
N TYR A 324 -2.43 28.76 -3.33
CA TYR A 324 -1.96 27.39 -3.44
C TYR A 324 -2.18 26.82 -4.86
N ILE A 325 -3.38 27.00 -5.41
CA ILE A 325 -3.72 26.54 -6.77
C ILE A 325 -2.84 27.25 -7.81
N ASP A 326 -2.68 28.57 -7.70
CA ASP A 326 -1.87 29.36 -8.61
C ASP A 326 -0.39 28.96 -8.52
N ARG A 327 0.10 28.66 -7.32
CA ARG A 327 1.48 28.19 -7.11
C ARG A 327 1.77 26.86 -7.80
N ILE A 328 0.80 25.94 -7.81
CA ILE A 328 0.93 24.69 -8.58
C ILE A 328 0.78 24.97 -10.08
N GLY A 329 -0.14 25.87 -10.46
CA GLY A 329 -0.37 26.30 -11.84
C GLY A 329 0.89 26.89 -12.52
N MET A 330 1.72 27.63 -11.78
CA MET A 330 2.98 28.17 -12.31
C MET A 330 3.98 27.09 -12.76
N ARG A 331 3.83 25.83 -12.31
CA ARG A 331 4.69 24.70 -12.72
C ARG A 331 4.27 24.10 -14.05
N VAL A 332 3.01 24.32 -14.48
CA VAL A 332 2.43 23.74 -15.70
C VAL A 332 3.29 23.98 -16.95
N PRO A 333 3.70 25.22 -17.31
CA PRO A 333 4.43 25.44 -18.56
C PRO A 333 5.75 24.66 -18.62
N LEU A 334 6.53 24.66 -17.52
CA LEU A 334 7.78 23.91 -17.44
C LEU A 334 7.55 22.39 -17.55
N VAL A 335 6.55 21.87 -16.85
CA VAL A 335 6.21 20.44 -16.90
C VAL A 335 5.74 20.03 -18.29
N LEU A 336 4.94 20.86 -18.98
CA LEU A 336 4.51 20.60 -20.36
C LEU A 336 5.69 20.56 -21.32
N LEU A 337 6.68 21.45 -21.17
CA LEU A 337 7.91 21.43 -21.98
C LEU A 337 8.73 20.16 -21.74
N ILE A 338 8.90 19.76 -20.48
CA ILE A 338 9.59 18.51 -20.14
C ILE A 338 8.83 17.30 -20.71
N CYS A 339 7.50 17.30 -20.60
CA CYS A 339 6.66 16.24 -21.16
C CYS A 339 6.72 16.18 -22.69
N ALA A 340 6.81 17.33 -23.37
CA ALA A 340 6.96 17.39 -24.82
C ALA A 340 8.33 16.81 -25.24
N GLY A 341 9.40 17.21 -24.55
CA GLY A 341 10.75 16.72 -24.79
C GLY A 341 10.88 15.21 -24.56
N LEU A 342 10.38 14.71 -23.44
CA LEU A 342 10.37 13.27 -23.14
C LEU A 342 9.43 12.50 -24.08
N GLY A 343 8.24 13.02 -24.36
CA GLY A 343 7.25 12.40 -25.25
C GLY A 343 7.71 12.26 -26.70
N ALA A 344 8.70 13.04 -27.13
CA ALA A 344 9.34 12.85 -28.43
C ALA A 344 10.09 11.51 -28.53
N ILE A 345 10.55 10.94 -27.42
CA ILE A 345 11.31 9.69 -27.34
C ILE A 345 10.38 8.47 -27.33
N TRP A 346 9.72 8.18 -28.47
CA TRP A 346 8.79 7.06 -28.70
C TRP A 346 8.09 6.52 -27.42
N ILE A 347 7.98 5.20 -27.22
CA ILE A 347 7.29 4.62 -26.05
C ILE A 347 8.10 4.82 -24.75
N VAL A 348 9.42 4.85 -24.83
CA VAL A 348 10.32 4.89 -23.66
C VAL A 348 10.18 6.19 -22.87
N GLY A 349 9.99 7.32 -23.55
CA GLY A 349 9.90 8.64 -22.92
C GLY A 349 8.53 8.97 -22.33
N VAL A 350 7.48 8.23 -22.69
CA VAL A 350 6.14 8.42 -22.12
C VAL A 350 6.12 8.10 -20.64
N ILE A 351 6.78 7.02 -20.22
CA ILE A 351 6.83 6.58 -18.82
C ILE A 351 7.40 7.66 -17.90
N PRO A 352 8.64 8.18 -18.11
CA PRO A 352 9.19 9.23 -17.26
C PRO A 352 8.39 10.53 -17.35
N ALA A 353 7.82 10.88 -18.51
CA ALA A 353 6.97 12.05 -18.62
C ALA A 353 5.70 11.95 -17.77
N VAL A 354 5.07 10.76 -17.76
CA VAL A 354 3.91 10.46 -16.91
C VAL A 354 4.26 10.59 -15.43
N ILE A 355 5.39 10.02 -15.01
CA ILE A 355 5.86 10.12 -13.63
C ILE A 355 6.05 11.60 -13.23
N VAL A 356 6.71 12.39 -14.09
CA VAL A 356 6.97 13.81 -13.83
C VAL A 356 5.69 14.60 -13.66
N TYR A 357 4.74 14.57 -14.61
CA TYR A 357 3.53 15.40 -14.46
C TYR A 357 2.64 14.92 -13.33
N ARG A 358 2.60 13.61 -13.07
CA ARG A 358 1.78 13.09 -11.97
C ARG A 358 2.31 13.52 -10.61
N MET A 359 3.62 13.44 -10.40
CA MET A 359 4.23 13.88 -9.15
C MET A 359 4.13 15.40 -8.94
N THR A 360 4.28 16.18 -10.01
CA THR A 360 4.41 17.65 -9.89
C THR A 360 3.09 18.40 -9.94
N LEU A 361 2.15 17.96 -10.79
CA LEU A 361 0.88 18.65 -11.05
C LEU A 361 -0.34 17.94 -10.44
N VAL A 362 -0.34 16.60 -10.40
CA VAL A 362 -1.53 15.83 -9.99
C VAL A 362 -1.50 15.49 -8.50
N ALA A 363 -0.37 14.99 -8.00
CA ALA A 363 -0.22 14.54 -6.62
C ALA A 363 -0.62 15.58 -5.56
N PRO A 364 -0.31 16.89 -5.69
CA PRO A 364 -0.71 17.89 -4.71
C PRO A 364 -2.22 17.96 -4.48
N PHE A 365 -3.02 17.97 -5.55
CA PHE A 365 -4.49 18.02 -5.46
C PHE A 365 -5.08 16.68 -5.04
N ARG A 366 -4.57 15.60 -5.63
CA ARG A 366 -5.08 14.24 -5.47
C ARG A 366 -5.06 13.74 -4.03
N ARG A 367 -4.05 14.15 -3.24
CA ARG A 367 -3.91 13.82 -1.80
C ARG A 367 -5.12 14.22 -0.95
N TYR A 368 -5.94 15.15 -1.45
CA TYR A 368 -7.15 15.67 -0.80
C TYR A 368 -8.46 15.13 -1.39
N ILE A 369 -8.42 14.21 -2.36
CA ILE A 369 -9.64 13.68 -3.01
C ILE A 369 -10.02 12.31 -2.41
N PRO A 370 -11.29 12.09 -2.03
CA PRO A 370 -11.75 10.81 -1.51
C PRO A 370 -11.71 9.72 -2.59
N ARG A 371 -11.42 8.48 -2.17
CA ARG A 371 -11.17 7.32 -3.04
C ARG A 371 -12.32 7.02 -4.02
N GLY A 372 -13.57 7.09 -3.55
CA GLY A 372 -14.74 6.77 -4.38
C GLY A 372 -14.88 7.67 -5.62
N ARG A 373 -14.74 9.00 -5.45
CA ARG A 373 -14.76 9.96 -6.57
C ARG A 373 -13.53 9.80 -7.47
N ASN A 374 -12.37 9.49 -6.87
CA ASN A 374 -11.13 9.25 -7.61
C ASN A 374 -11.24 8.03 -8.55
N PHE A 375 -11.96 6.98 -8.16
CA PHE A 375 -12.11 5.77 -8.97
C PHE A 375 -12.76 6.05 -10.33
N VAL A 376 -13.92 6.70 -10.36
CA VAL A 376 -14.65 7.01 -11.61
C VAL A 376 -13.80 7.87 -12.55
N MET A 377 -13.17 8.91 -11.99
CA MET A 377 -12.33 9.84 -12.76
C MET A 377 -11.08 9.18 -13.32
N LYS A 378 -10.45 8.29 -12.54
CA LYS A 378 -9.28 7.51 -12.97
C LYS A 378 -9.61 6.61 -14.16
N TRP A 379 -10.80 6.00 -14.18
CA TRP A 379 -11.25 5.21 -15.32
C TRP A 379 -11.57 6.07 -16.53
N GLY A 380 -12.25 7.21 -16.34
CA GLY A 380 -12.49 8.17 -17.42
C GLY A 380 -11.20 8.67 -18.07
N LEU A 381 -10.23 9.11 -17.26
CA LEU A 381 -8.92 9.54 -17.75
C LEU A 381 -8.15 8.40 -18.42
N ARG A 382 -8.21 7.17 -17.89
CA ARG A 382 -7.58 6.00 -18.54
C ARG A 382 -8.14 5.73 -19.93
N LEU A 383 -9.45 5.85 -20.12
CA LEU A 383 -10.07 5.65 -21.42
C LEU A 383 -9.61 6.72 -22.41
N VAL A 384 -9.59 7.99 -22.00
CA VAL A 384 -9.05 9.08 -22.82
C VAL A 384 -7.57 8.87 -23.13
N PHE A 385 -6.75 8.48 -22.15
CA PHE A 385 -5.33 8.23 -22.36
C PHE A 385 -5.08 7.02 -23.25
N PHE A 386 -5.91 5.99 -23.18
CA PHE A 386 -5.83 4.85 -24.09
C PHE A 386 -6.04 5.28 -25.54
N ILE A 387 -7.03 6.15 -25.79
CA ILE A 387 -7.26 6.74 -27.12
C ILE A 387 -6.06 7.58 -27.56
N LEU A 388 -5.53 8.44 -26.68
CA LEU A 388 -4.36 9.28 -26.98
C LEU A 388 -3.09 8.46 -27.24
N LEU A 389 -2.88 7.36 -26.51
CA LEU A 389 -1.76 6.43 -26.72
C LEU A 389 -1.91 5.65 -28.02
N ALA A 390 -3.13 5.27 -28.41
CA ALA A 390 -3.38 4.62 -29.70
C ALA A 390 -2.99 5.51 -30.89
N LEU A 391 -3.06 6.83 -30.75
CA LEU A 391 -2.60 7.79 -31.75
C LEU A 391 -1.06 7.90 -31.83
N GLN A 392 -0.32 7.38 -30.84
CA GLN A 392 1.13 7.46 -30.75
C GLN A 392 1.87 6.42 -31.62
N ILE A 393 1.17 5.72 -32.53
CA ILE A 393 1.79 4.82 -33.52
C ILE A 393 2.80 5.61 -34.39
N PHE A 394 2.55 6.89 -34.64
CA PHE A 394 3.44 7.75 -35.39
C PHE A 394 4.56 8.34 -34.48
N PRO A 395 5.83 8.27 -34.89
CA PRO A 395 6.92 8.94 -34.17
C PRO A 395 6.67 10.45 -34.10
N ALA A 396 7.16 11.09 -33.04
CA ALA A 396 6.95 12.52 -32.71
C ALA A 396 5.52 12.97 -32.31
N VAL A 397 4.46 12.19 -32.57
CA VAL A 397 3.10 12.52 -32.06
C VAL A 397 3.07 12.54 -30.52
N GLY A 398 3.94 11.75 -29.88
CA GLY A 398 4.15 11.76 -28.44
C GLY A 398 4.52 13.12 -27.84
N ALA A 399 5.20 14.00 -28.60
CA ALA A 399 5.56 15.34 -28.15
C ALA A 399 4.33 16.24 -27.94
N VAL A 400 3.18 15.91 -28.54
CA VAL A 400 1.92 16.62 -28.36
C VAL A 400 0.97 15.87 -27.43
N THR A 401 0.85 14.55 -27.59
CA THR A 401 -0.12 13.77 -26.80
C THR A 401 0.21 13.77 -25.31
N VAL A 402 1.49 13.67 -24.93
CA VAL A 402 1.88 13.61 -23.52
C VAL A 402 1.64 14.95 -22.78
N PRO A 403 1.99 16.13 -23.33
CA PRO A 403 1.56 17.41 -22.77
C PRO A 403 0.05 17.56 -22.66
N VAL A 404 -0.71 17.10 -23.68
CA VAL A 404 -2.19 17.14 -23.62
C VAL A 404 -2.70 16.26 -22.47
N MET A 405 -2.14 15.06 -22.28
CA MET A 405 -2.47 14.20 -21.13
C MET A 405 -2.16 14.87 -19.79
N ALA A 406 -1.01 15.54 -19.67
CA ALA A 406 -0.60 16.26 -18.47
C ALA A 406 -1.55 17.43 -18.17
N LEU A 407 -1.92 18.22 -19.18
CA LEU A 407 -2.84 19.34 -19.05
C LEU A 407 -4.25 18.88 -18.68
N LEU A 408 -4.80 17.87 -19.36
CA LEU A 408 -6.11 17.30 -19.03
C LEU A 408 -6.15 16.78 -17.59
N SER A 409 -5.10 16.06 -17.17
CA SER A 409 -4.98 15.60 -15.78
C SER A 409 -5.03 16.78 -14.82
N PHE A 410 -4.16 17.77 -15.02
CA PHE A 410 -4.08 18.94 -14.16
C PHE A 410 -5.44 19.66 -14.05
N LEU A 411 -6.12 19.90 -15.16
CA LEU A 411 -7.41 20.59 -15.18
C LEU A 411 -8.49 19.81 -14.42
N VAL A 412 -8.59 18.50 -14.66
CA VAL A 412 -9.58 17.65 -14.00
C VAL A 412 -9.35 17.59 -12.48
N TYR A 413 -8.12 17.35 -12.05
CA TYR A 413 -7.81 17.27 -10.61
C TYR A 413 -7.93 18.63 -9.91
N ARG A 414 -7.54 19.72 -10.59
CA ARG A 414 -7.72 21.09 -10.08
C ARG A 414 -9.19 21.43 -9.88
N GLN A 415 -10.04 21.20 -10.89
CA GLN A 415 -11.48 21.48 -10.79
C GLN A 415 -12.14 20.71 -9.65
N MET A 416 -11.79 19.44 -9.50
CA MET A 416 -12.28 18.61 -8.40
C MET A 416 -11.86 19.12 -7.03
N PHE A 417 -10.59 19.52 -6.90
CA PHE A 417 -10.09 20.11 -5.66
C PHE A 417 -10.83 21.39 -5.29
N VAL A 418 -10.97 22.32 -6.24
CA VAL A 418 -11.71 23.60 -6.05
C VAL A 418 -13.14 23.33 -5.59
N CYS A 419 -13.85 22.48 -6.32
CA CYS A 419 -15.21 22.05 -6.02
C CYS A 419 -15.38 21.44 -4.61
N MET A 420 -14.35 20.80 -4.06
CA MET A 420 -14.39 20.27 -2.68
C MET A 420 -13.88 21.26 -1.63
N ALA A 421 -13.10 22.27 -2.03
CA ALA A 421 -12.63 23.32 -1.13
C ALA A 421 -13.71 24.38 -0.91
N GLU A 422 -14.60 24.57 -1.87
CA GLU A 422 -15.70 25.54 -1.81
C GLU A 422 -16.94 25.01 -1.06
N ASP A 423 -16.97 23.75 -0.64
CA ASP A 423 -18.12 23.07 0.02
C ASP A 423 -19.42 23.08 -0.82
N ASP A 424 -19.33 23.27 -2.13
CA ASP A 424 -20.49 23.25 -3.01
C ASP A 424 -20.99 21.82 -3.25
N GLU A 425 -22.05 21.43 -2.52
CA GLU A 425 -22.84 20.22 -2.77
C GLU A 425 -23.33 20.12 -4.24
N GLU A 426 -23.39 21.24 -4.97
CA GLU A 426 -23.87 21.32 -6.35
C GLU A 426 -22.96 20.65 -7.39
N CYS A 427 -21.67 20.51 -7.11
CA CYS A 427 -20.70 20.06 -8.10
C CYS A 427 -20.79 18.55 -8.43
N ALA A 428 -21.48 17.75 -7.60
CA ALA A 428 -21.79 16.35 -7.92
C ALA A 428 -22.82 16.20 -9.06
N SER A 429 -23.55 17.27 -9.41
CA SER A 429 -24.66 17.24 -10.38
C SER A 429 -24.31 17.70 -11.80
N LYS A 430 -23.17 18.37 -12.01
CA LYS A 430 -22.78 18.89 -13.33
C LYS A 430 -21.67 18.05 -13.95
N PRO A 431 -21.96 17.16 -14.92
CA PRO A 431 -20.94 16.62 -15.78
C PRO A 431 -20.33 17.75 -16.60
N SER A 432 -19.00 17.77 -16.62
CA SER A 432 -18.11 18.69 -17.34
C SER A 432 -18.62 19.08 -18.74
N LEU A 433 -18.78 20.38 -18.98
CA LEU A 433 -18.73 20.95 -20.33
C LEU A 433 -17.58 21.96 -20.41
N ILE A 434 -16.59 21.53 -21.18
CA ILE A 434 -15.41 22.27 -21.61
C ILE A 434 -15.87 23.45 -22.46
N THR A 435 -16.07 24.63 -21.87
CA THR A 435 -16.02 25.91 -22.61
C THR A 435 -16.05 27.06 -21.63
N GLN A 436 -14.87 27.50 -21.16
CA GLN A 436 -14.65 28.91 -20.87
C GLN A 436 -13.21 29.24 -21.28
N THR A 437 -13.09 29.67 -22.54
CA THR A 437 -11.93 30.39 -23.07
C THR A 437 -11.81 31.71 -22.31
N PRO A 438 -10.60 32.19 -21.96
CA PRO A 438 -10.45 33.52 -21.36
C PRO A 438 -10.91 34.58 -22.37
N ALA A 439 -11.82 35.44 -21.94
CA ALA A 439 -12.20 36.63 -22.68
C ALA A 439 -10.96 37.53 -22.82
N ALA A 440 -10.58 37.79 -24.06
CA ALA A 440 -9.73 38.93 -24.39
C ALA A 440 -10.57 40.21 -24.19
N GLY A 441 -10.05 41.11 -23.37
CA GLY A 441 -10.59 42.44 -23.08
C GLY A 441 -9.60 43.20 -22.22
#